data_AF-A0A3R6Y7V3-F1
#
_entry.id   AF-A0A3R6Y7V3-F1
#
_cell.length_a   1.000
_cell.length_b   1.000
_cell.length_c   1.000
_cell.angle_alpha   90.00
_cell.angle_beta   90.00
_cell.angle_gamma   90.00
#
_symmetry.space_group_name_H-M   'P 1'
#
loop_
_entity.id
_entity.type
_entity.pdbx_description
1 polymer ?
#
loop_
_entity_poly.entity_id
_entity_poly.type
_entity_poly.pdbx_seq_one_letter_code
_entity_poly.pdbx_strand_id
1 'polypeptide(L)'
;MTSHYTLAIEEVEAPGKAAVDDNILTKRPHSSKKRVVCLDVFRGITIFAMIFVNLGGGGLEPFIHVEWNGLRPADCVFPFFAWIMGVTMNIGMGSHARKGTPSRTILVDSFIRAVKLFLLGLVVNNVRNFKTGRITGVLQSFGFAYFFVTVCIVVGTAVKSNTWPWLCRTVEASIVATSVLANVLITFYLPVPGCPTGYIGNEIEGCEGGAHLYIDMAIFGEEHMYIPGANDPEGFLNWIMVAFITYIGYVVGGYFLQVHETRHKGMVLVGTSLGLALFGLALTNFTVDNGLIPINKQMWSLSYVFTVSGLASLVLALLYGVVDRFALWSGIPFKYNGMNAIALYVGHEVMGNHAPFGWDIDDDSKTERFLSNIGGAIITLPLEPPTRPWPLLQALPRDFRDDNDRVVLIRARVLEVGSGLGLSGIVAGFHSDLTILTDYQQDTINALAYNVALNQTPNTIVTHLDWDHLDEGRGDAKVDLVIASDIICDPTTAEGFANVIRSRLSGTGATTSARGVLKTSVGVAYLVNATSHSRFGVVRLQEILLAPPFDTTIVPVEVLPDGACLLDTVWDANELRYELYTIRLQ
;
A
#
# COMPACT_ATOMS: atom_id res chain seq x y z
N MET A 1 66.44 -19.01 21.41
CA MET A 1 67.00 -18.85 20.05
C MET A 1 66.01 -19.44 19.07
N THR A 2 65.43 -18.54 18.29
CA THR A 2 64.48 -18.72 17.20
C THR A 2 65.03 -19.64 16.11
N SER A 3 64.25 -20.62 15.68
CA SER A 3 64.50 -21.36 14.43
C SER A 3 63.38 -21.02 13.45
N HIS A 4 63.72 -20.12 12.52
CA HIS A 4 63.00 -19.88 11.29
C HIS A 4 63.39 -20.96 10.28
N TYR A 5 62.42 -21.57 9.61
CA TYR A 5 62.65 -22.24 8.33
C TYR A 5 61.81 -21.55 7.26
N THR A 6 62.55 -21.10 6.24
CA THR A 6 62.13 -20.28 5.10
C THR A 6 61.48 -21.14 4.02
N LEU A 7 60.32 -20.71 3.52
CA LEU A 7 59.61 -21.27 2.37
C LEU A 7 60.37 -20.98 1.06
N ALA A 8 60.53 -22.01 0.22
CA ALA A 8 60.91 -21.88 -1.18
C ALA A 8 59.64 -21.63 -2.03
N ILE A 9 59.66 -20.60 -2.85
CA ILE A 9 58.63 -20.27 -3.84
C ILE A 9 59.22 -20.61 -5.21
N GLU A 10 58.60 -21.54 -5.93
CA GLU A 10 58.85 -21.80 -7.35
C GLU A 10 57.83 -20.98 -8.16
N GLU A 11 58.32 -20.15 -9.08
CA GLU A 11 57.54 -19.37 -10.04
C GLU A 11 56.87 -20.28 -11.06
N VAL A 12 55.54 -20.14 -11.24
CA VAL A 12 54.80 -20.68 -12.38
C VAL A 12 54.23 -19.51 -13.18
N GLU A 13 54.59 -19.47 -14.47
CA GLU A 13 54.24 -18.46 -15.46
C GLU A 13 52.74 -18.17 -15.57
N ALA A 14 52.42 -16.88 -15.76
CA ALA A 14 51.08 -16.38 -15.99
C ALA A 14 50.59 -16.72 -17.43
N PRO A 15 49.43 -17.35 -17.60
CA PRO A 15 48.83 -17.52 -18.92
C PRO A 15 48.20 -16.21 -19.43
N GLY A 16 48.33 -16.03 -20.74
CA GLY A 16 48.09 -14.81 -21.52
C GLY A 16 46.74 -14.10 -21.31
N LYS A 17 46.81 -12.77 -21.47
CA LYS A 17 45.66 -11.86 -21.60
C LYS A 17 44.78 -12.27 -22.79
N ALA A 18 43.69 -12.98 -22.52
CA ALA A 18 42.55 -13.04 -23.42
C ALA A 18 41.83 -11.68 -23.37
N ALA A 19 41.58 -11.09 -24.53
CA ALA A 19 40.86 -9.83 -24.68
C ALA A 19 39.45 -9.97 -24.10
N VAL A 20 39.17 -9.19 -23.06
CA VAL A 20 37.83 -9.04 -22.49
C VAL A 20 37.05 -8.13 -23.43
N ASP A 21 35.93 -8.64 -23.95
CA ASP A 21 34.96 -7.83 -24.67
C ASP A 21 34.38 -6.76 -23.72
N ASP A 22 34.77 -5.50 -23.92
CA ASP A 22 34.32 -4.32 -23.15
C ASP A 22 32.80 -4.03 -23.26
N ASN A 23 32.04 -4.86 -23.99
CA ASN A 23 30.60 -4.69 -24.20
C ASN A 23 29.69 -5.41 -23.20
N ILE A 24 30.22 -6.16 -22.23
CA ILE A 24 29.40 -6.87 -21.22
C ILE A 24 29.24 -6.05 -19.91
N LEU A 25 30.07 -5.02 -19.69
CA LEU A 25 30.07 -4.20 -18.46
C LEU A 25 29.06 -3.03 -18.44
N THR A 26 28.16 -2.90 -19.41
CA THR A 26 27.22 -1.76 -19.48
C THR A 26 25.75 -2.07 -19.23
N LYS A 27 25.36 -3.32 -18.97
CA LYS A 27 24.00 -3.60 -18.48
C LYS A 27 23.91 -3.35 -16.97
N ARG A 28 23.63 -2.09 -16.62
CA ARG A 28 23.20 -1.71 -15.26
C ARG A 28 22.02 -2.63 -14.86
N PRO A 29 22.02 -3.22 -13.65
CA PRO A 29 20.88 -3.97 -13.17
C PRO A 29 19.65 -3.06 -13.18
N HIS A 30 18.54 -3.56 -13.71
CA HIS A 30 17.26 -2.86 -13.65
C HIS A 30 16.88 -2.68 -12.19
N SER A 31 17.13 -1.48 -11.65
CA SER A 31 16.61 -1.04 -10.36
C SER A 31 15.11 -1.34 -10.32
N SER A 32 14.71 -2.32 -9.50
CA SER A 32 13.33 -2.43 -9.08
C SER A 32 13.00 -1.09 -8.41
N LYS A 33 12.00 -0.37 -8.94
CA LYS A 33 11.73 0.98 -8.47
C LYS A 33 11.21 0.89 -7.04
N LYS A 34 11.95 1.51 -6.11
CA LYS A 34 11.56 1.67 -4.71
C LYS A 34 10.15 2.28 -4.66
N ARG A 35 9.18 1.53 -4.14
CA ARG A 35 7.80 1.97 -3.93
C ARG A 35 7.81 3.21 -3.01
N VAL A 36 7.08 4.25 -3.37
CA VAL A 36 7.01 5.49 -2.59
C VAL A 36 6.00 5.28 -1.47
N VAL A 37 6.46 4.95 -0.26
CA VAL A 37 5.61 4.47 0.83
C VAL A 37 4.74 5.60 1.39
N CYS A 38 5.22 6.85 1.34
CA CYS A 38 4.48 7.99 1.87
C CYS A 38 3.11 8.20 1.19
N LEU A 39 2.93 7.76 -0.07
CA LEU A 39 1.66 7.87 -0.80
C LEU A 39 0.59 6.95 -0.21
N ASP A 40 0.97 5.72 0.13
CA ASP A 40 0.06 4.76 0.77
C ASP A 40 -0.25 5.21 2.21
N VAL A 41 0.75 5.72 2.93
CA VAL A 41 0.56 6.29 4.28
C VAL A 41 -0.39 7.49 4.26
N PHE A 42 -0.23 8.42 3.31
CA PHE A 42 -1.12 9.57 3.16
C PHE A 42 -2.56 9.08 2.97
N ARG A 43 -2.80 8.20 2.00
CA ARG A 43 -4.14 7.63 1.74
C ARG A 43 -4.70 6.94 2.98
N GLY A 44 -3.85 6.23 3.71
CA GLY A 44 -4.18 5.53 4.95
C GLY A 44 -4.63 6.42 6.08
N ILE A 45 -3.87 7.48 6.36
CA ILE A 45 -4.23 8.48 7.36
C ILE A 45 -5.53 9.17 6.96
N THR A 46 -5.68 9.53 5.68
CA THR A 46 -6.90 10.17 5.20
C THR A 46 -8.12 9.28 5.31
N ILE A 47 -8.05 7.99 4.94
CA ILE A 47 -9.21 7.09 5.08
C ILE A 47 -9.55 6.82 6.54
N PHE A 48 -8.55 6.66 7.40
CA PHE A 48 -8.76 6.53 8.85
C PHE A 48 -9.48 7.77 9.42
N ALA A 49 -9.01 8.97 9.06
CA ALA A 49 -9.63 10.21 9.47
C ALA A 49 -11.06 10.36 8.90
N MET A 50 -11.31 9.86 7.68
CA MET A 50 -12.62 9.90 7.04
C MET A 50 -13.63 9.07 7.82
N ILE A 51 -13.26 7.85 8.18
CA ILE A 51 -14.09 6.97 9.01
C ILE A 51 -14.37 7.62 10.36
N PHE A 52 -13.34 8.14 11.04
CA PHE A 52 -13.52 8.80 12.33
C PHE A 52 -14.47 10.00 12.27
N VAL A 53 -14.36 10.85 11.23
CA VAL A 53 -15.21 12.02 11.04
C VAL A 53 -16.63 11.63 10.63
N ASN A 54 -16.80 10.63 9.76
CA ASN A 54 -18.12 10.17 9.32
C ASN A 54 -18.93 9.53 10.47
N LEU A 55 -18.26 8.90 11.44
CA LEU A 55 -18.89 8.44 12.68
C LEU A 55 -19.26 9.60 13.64
N GLY A 56 -18.89 10.84 13.32
CA GLY A 56 -19.20 12.04 14.10
C GLY A 56 -18.02 12.65 14.85
N GLY A 57 -16.78 12.24 14.55
CA GLY A 57 -15.55 12.91 15.03
C GLY A 57 -15.38 12.91 16.55
N GLY A 58 -16.07 12.00 17.23
CA GLY A 58 -16.16 11.95 18.70
C GLY A 58 -16.83 13.16 19.35
N GLY A 59 -17.54 14.01 18.59
CA GLY A 59 -18.10 15.26 19.09
C GLY A 59 -17.05 16.33 19.45
N LEU A 60 -15.81 16.16 18.99
CA LEU A 60 -14.73 17.12 19.19
C LEU A 60 -14.83 18.25 18.15
N GLU A 61 -14.77 19.50 18.60
CA GLU A 61 -14.93 20.68 17.76
C GLU A 61 -14.05 20.69 16.49
N PRO A 62 -12.75 20.31 16.52
CA PRO A 62 -11.92 20.27 15.31
C PRO A 62 -12.35 19.22 14.28
N PHE A 63 -13.10 18.20 14.70
CA PHE A 63 -13.55 17.08 13.88
C PHE A 63 -15.04 17.18 13.51
N ILE A 64 -15.67 18.31 13.81
CA ILE A 64 -17.03 18.65 13.36
C ILE A 64 -16.90 19.65 12.21
N HIS A 65 -17.66 19.44 11.14
CA HIS A 65 -17.65 20.33 9.97
C HIS A 65 -18.04 21.76 10.32
N VAL A 66 -17.45 22.72 9.61
CA VAL A 66 -17.95 24.11 9.64
C VAL A 66 -19.32 24.15 8.97
N GLU A 67 -20.22 24.97 9.51
CA GLU A 67 -21.59 25.08 9.00
C GLU A 67 -21.62 25.61 7.56
N TRP A 68 -20.86 26.69 7.27
CA TRP A 68 -20.83 27.32 5.94
C TRP A 68 -19.43 27.78 5.51
N ASN A 69 -18.97 28.94 5.97
CA ASN A 69 -17.67 29.51 5.64
C ASN A 69 -16.63 29.19 6.71
N GLY A 70 -15.46 28.74 6.28
CA GLY A 70 -14.34 28.41 7.15
C GLY A 70 -13.69 27.09 6.77
N LEU A 71 -12.71 26.67 7.59
CA LEU A 71 -11.98 25.44 7.37
C LEU A 71 -11.62 24.79 8.70
N ARG A 72 -12.12 23.58 8.94
CA ARG A 72 -11.69 22.70 10.04
C ARG A 72 -10.94 21.47 9.52
N PRO A 73 -10.19 20.76 10.38
CA PRO A 73 -9.53 19.51 10.01
C PRO A 73 -10.46 18.49 9.35
N ALA A 74 -11.70 18.35 9.83
CA ALA A 74 -12.71 17.48 9.22
C ALA A 74 -13.00 17.81 7.74
N ASP A 75 -12.95 19.09 7.38
CA ASP A 75 -13.23 19.58 6.03
C ASP A 75 -12.11 19.27 5.04
N CYS A 76 -10.92 18.90 5.53
CA CYS A 76 -9.78 18.57 4.69
C CYS A 76 -9.77 17.10 4.24
N VAL A 77 -10.57 16.22 4.85
CA VAL A 77 -10.41 14.78 4.67
C VAL A 77 -10.83 14.29 3.27
N PHE A 78 -12.06 14.62 2.85
CA PHE A 78 -12.56 14.30 1.52
C PHE A 78 -11.68 14.89 0.39
N PRO A 79 -11.33 16.19 0.38
CA PRO A 79 -10.44 16.76 -0.63
C PRO A 79 -9.01 16.21 -0.58
N PHE A 80 -8.45 15.89 0.60
CA PHE A 80 -7.15 15.23 0.69
C PHE A 80 -7.15 13.89 -0.04
N PHE A 81 -8.24 13.12 0.06
CA PHE A 81 -8.36 11.84 -0.63
C PHE A 81 -8.46 12.00 -2.16
N ALA A 82 -9.24 12.98 -2.63
CA ALA A 82 -9.31 13.34 -4.06
C ALA A 82 -7.94 13.79 -4.61
N TRP A 83 -7.23 14.64 -3.85
CA TRP A 83 -5.93 15.16 -4.23
C TRP A 83 -4.86 14.05 -4.32
N ILE A 84 -4.77 13.17 -3.31
CA ILE A 84 -3.80 12.06 -3.32
C ILE A 84 -4.15 11.01 -4.38
N MET A 85 -5.44 10.81 -4.67
CA MET A 85 -5.88 10.01 -5.82
C MET A 85 -5.26 10.56 -7.10
N GLY A 86 -5.32 11.88 -7.32
CA GLY A 86 -4.65 12.56 -8.42
C GLY A 86 -3.14 12.29 -8.49
N VAL A 87 -2.43 12.41 -7.37
CA VAL A 87 -0.99 12.09 -7.29
C VAL A 87 -0.71 10.67 -7.78
N THR A 88 -1.49 9.68 -7.28
CA THR A 88 -1.31 8.26 -7.64
C THR A 88 -1.69 7.93 -9.08
N MET A 89 -2.49 8.75 -9.77
CA MET A 89 -2.78 8.58 -11.20
C MET A 89 -1.51 8.57 -12.05
N ASN A 90 -0.47 9.30 -11.66
CA ASN A 90 0.83 9.28 -12.35
C ASN A 90 1.46 7.89 -12.42
N ILE A 91 1.29 7.07 -11.36
CA ILE A 91 1.82 5.71 -11.32
C ILE A 91 1.06 4.81 -12.29
N GLY A 92 -0.28 4.92 -12.30
CA GLY A 92 -1.15 4.20 -13.23
C GLY A 92 -0.89 4.57 -14.69
N MET A 93 -0.84 5.87 -14.99
CA MET A 93 -0.53 6.39 -16.34
C MET A 93 0.88 5.98 -16.78
N GLY A 94 1.87 6.03 -15.88
CA GLY A 94 3.22 5.54 -16.16
C GLY A 94 3.25 4.04 -16.48
N SER A 95 2.39 3.24 -15.87
CA SER A 95 2.24 1.81 -16.17
C SER A 95 1.67 1.57 -17.57
N HIS A 96 0.58 2.26 -17.92
CA HIS A 96 -0.01 2.19 -19.26
C HIS A 96 0.95 2.66 -20.36
N ALA A 97 1.70 3.73 -20.11
CA ALA A 97 2.69 4.23 -21.04
C ALA A 97 3.82 3.21 -21.30
N ARG A 98 4.30 2.50 -20.27
CA ARG A 98 5.31 1.43 -20.43
C ARG A 98 4.78 0.22 -21.20
N LYS A 99 3.51 -0.11 -21.00
CA LYS A 99 2.83 -1.22 -21.70
C LYS A 99 2.39 -0.85 -23.12
N GLY A 100 2.55 0.40 -23.54
CA GLY A 100 2.06 0.88 -24.83
C GLY A 100 0.53 0.75 -24.97
N THR A 101 -0.22 0.87 -23.87
CA THR A 101 -1.67 0.68 -23.89
C THR A 101 -2.35 1.75 -24.76
N PRO A 102 -3.24 1.36 -25.70
CA PRO A 102 -3.97 2.33 -26.51
C PRO A 102 -4.85 3.26 -25.66
N SER A 103 -4.94 4.53 -26.07
CA SER A 103 -5.74 5.55 -25.36
C SER A 103 -7.20 5.15 -25.15
N ARG A 104 -7.80 4.46 -26.13
CA ARG A 104 -9.18 3.95 -26.01
C ARG A 104 -9.34 2.97 -24.84
N THR A 105 -8.38 2.08 -24.65
CA THR A 105 -8.41 1.11 -23.55
C THR A 105 -8.29 1.82 -22.21
N ILE A 106 -7.40 2.82 -22.09
CA ILE A 106 -7.25 3.63 -20.87
C ILE A 106 -8.59 4.33 -20.52
N LEU A 107 -9.26 4.91 -21.51
CA LEU A 107 -10.55 5.58 -21.34
C LEU A 107 -11.65 4.59 -20.92
N VAL A 108 -11.72 3.41 -21.55
CA VAL A 108 -12.70 2.37 -21.21
C VAL A 108 -12.46 1.84 -19.80
N ASP A 109 -11.22 1.53 -19.43
CA ASP A 109 -10.86 1.05 -18.08
C ASP A 109 -11.21 2.10 -17.01
N SER A 110 -10.92 3.37 -17.29
CA SER A 110 -11.26 4.49 -16.42
C SER A 110 -12.77 4.69 -16.30
N PHE A 111 -13.50 4.59 -17.41
CA PHE A 111 -14.97 4.66 -17.41
C PHE A 111 -15.60 3.51 -16.63
N ILE A 112 -15.15 2.26 -16.84
CA ILE A 112 -15.62 1.10 -16.08
C ILE A 112 -15.35 1.28 -14.58
N ARG A 113 -14.17 1.82 -14.22
CA ARG A 113 -13.86 2.14 -12.82
C ARG A 113 -14.81 3.19 -12.25
N ALA A 114 -15.09 4.26 -13.00
CA ALA A 114 -16.03 5.30 -12.60
C ALA A 114 -17.44 4.73 -12.40
N VAL A 115 -17.92 3.90 -13.33
CA VAL A 115 -19.22 3.22 -13.21
C VAL A 115 -19.26 2.29 -12.00
N LYS A 116 -18.22 1.50 -11.75
CA LYS A 116 -18.13 0.65 -10.55
C LYS A 116 -18.21 1.47 -9.26
N LEU A 117 -17.48 2.58 -9.18
CA LEU A 117 -17.54 3.48 -8.03
C LEU A 117 -18.92 4.13 -7.90
N PHE A 118 -19.53 4.54 -9.00
CA PHE A 118 -20.85 5.14 -9.00
C PHE A 118 -21.92 4.15 -8.49
N LEU A 119 -21.94 2.92 -9.01
CA LEU A 119 -22.87 1.88 -8.57
C LEU A 119 -22.62 1.49 -7.11
N LEU A 120 -21.35 1.37 -6.69
CA LEU A 120 -21.00 1.11 -5.30
C LEU A 120 -21.46 2.24 -4.38
N GLY A 121 -21.31 3.49 -4.80
CA GLY A 121 -21.83 4.67 -4.09
C GLY A 121 -23.34 4.65 -3.96
N LEU A 122 -24.08 4.29 -5.02
CA LEU A 122 -25.53 4.13 -4.95
C LEU A 122 -25.95 3.04 -3.96
N VAL A 123 -25.23 1.91 -3.92
CA VAL A 123 -25.51 0.85 -2.93
C VAL A 123 -25.24 1.36 -1.52
N VAL A 124 -24.09 1.99 -1.29
CA VAL A 124 -23.68 2.48 0.03
C VAL A 124 -24.64 3.55 0.55
N ASN A 125 -25.00 4.53 -0.28
CA ASN A 125 -25.89 5.63 0.11
C ASN A 125 -27.32 5.16 0.43
N ASN A 126 -27.77 4.06 -0.21
CA ASN A 126 -29.17 3.64 -0.19
C ASN A 126 -29.41 2.29 0.47
N VAL A 127 -28.38 1.69 1.09
CA VAL A 127 -28.48 0.36 1.71
C VAL A 127 -29.58 0.29 2.78
N ARG A 128 -29.93 1.42 3.40
CA ARG A 128 -30.93 1.52 4.47
C ARG A 128 -32.33 1.93 3.99
N ASN A 129 -32.45 2.62 2.85
CA ASN A 129 -33.74 3.06 2.31
C ASN A 129 -33.69 3.28 0.80
N PHE A 130 -34.43 2.46 0.05
CA PHE A 130 -34.49 2.54 -1.42
C PHE A 130 -35.62 3.44 -1.96
N LYS A 131 -36.51 3.97 -1.11
CA LYS A 131 -37.68 4.76 -1.56
C LYS A 131 -37.35 6.24 -1.82
N THR A 132 -36.38 6.80 -1.10
CA THR A 132 -35.91 8.20 -1.20
C THR A 132 -34.40 8.19 -1.36
N GLY A 133 -33.92 7.55 -2.43
CA GLY A 133 -32.52 7.19 -2.55
C GLY A 133 -31.64 8.37 -2.95
N ARG A 134 -30.57 8.65 -2.18
CA ARG A 134 -29.57 9.66 -2.50
C ARG A 134 -28.72 9.24 -3.70
N ILE A 135 -28.68 10.09 -4.74
CA ILE A 135 -27.91 9.83 -5.97
C ILE A 135 -26.48 10.38 -5.86
N THR A 136 -26.33 11.59 -5.31
CA THR A 136 -25.04 12.27 -5.07
C THR A 136 -24.24 11.52 -4.01
N GLY A 137 -22.91 11.61 -4.04
CA GLY A 137 -22.08 10.79 -3.16
C GLY A 137 -20.59 11.06 -3.30
N VAL A 138 -19.84 10.80 -2.23
CA VAL A 138 -18.36 10.81 -2.22
C VAL A 138 -17.79 9.90 -3.32
N LEU A 139 -18.32 8.69 -3.47
CA LEU A 139 -17.84 7.70 -4.45
C LEU A 139 -18.14 8.10 -5.90
N GLN A 140 -19.32 8.67 -6.12
CA GLN A 140 -19.76 9.22 -7.41
C GLN A 140 -18.84 10.37 -7.82
N SER A 141 -18.54 11.27 -6.87
CA SER A 141 -17.60 12.39 -7.06
C SER A 141 -16.20 11.89 -7.43
N PHE A 142 -15.68 10.86 -6.75
CA PHE A 142 -14.38 10.27 -7.09
C PHE A 142 -14.38 9.58 -8.45
N GLY A 143 -15.45 8.86 -8.79
CA GLY A 143 -15.61 8.22 -10.09
C GLY A 143 -15.57 9.24 -11.23
N PHE A 144 -16.36 10.31 -11.11
CA PHE A 144 -16.37 11.41 -12.07
C PHE A 144 -15.01 12.09 -12.17
N ALA A 145 -14.41 12.49 -11.05
CA ALA A 145 -13.12 13.18 -11.02
C ALA A 145 -12.00 12.35 -11.67
N TYR A 146 -11.91 11.06 -11.35
CA TYR A 146 -10.91 10.17 -11.93
C TYR A 146 -11.08 10.05 -13.45
N PHE A 147 -12.31 9.86 -13.93
CA PHE A 147 -12.61 9.75 -15.35
C PHE A 147 -12.33 11.06 -16.10
N PHE A 148 -12.82 12.19 -15.57
CA PHE A 148 -12.62 13.52 -16.16
C PHE A 148 -11.13 13.87 -16.30
N VAL A 149 -10.35 13.66 -15.23
CA VAL A 149 -8.90 13.90 -15.28
C VAL A 149 -8.21 12.94 -16.26
N THR A 150 -8.65 11.68 -16.33
CA THR A 150 -8.12 10.73 -17.34
C THR A 150 -8.40 11.20 -18.76
N VAL A 151 -9.59 11.71 -19.05
CA VAL A 151 -9.94 12.30 -20.36
C VAL A 151 -9.01 13.46 -20.69
N CYS A 152 -8.80 14.38 -19.75
CA CYS A 152 -7.86 15.50 -19.93
C CYS A 152 -6.46 15.02 -20.29
N ILE A 153 -5.94 14.02 -19.56
CA ILE A 153 -4.61 13.41 -19.79
C ILE A 153 -4.53 12.76 -21.18
N VAL A 154 -5.54 11.99 -21.56
CA VAL A 154 -5.57 11.30 -22.85
C VAL A 154 -5.61 12.31 -24.01
N VAL A 155 -6.38 13.38 -23.88
CA VAL A 155 -6.43 14.46 -24.88
C VAL A 155 -5.10 15.20 -24.95
N GLY A 156 -4.49 15.55 -23.81
CA GLY A 156 -3.18 16.19 -23.78
C GLY A 156 -2.09 15.33 -24.42
N THR A 157 -2.06 14.05 -24.09
CA THR A 157 -1.07 13.10 -24.63
C THR A 157 -1.27 12.83 -26.13
N ALA A 158 -2.49 12.99 -26.66
CA ALA A 158 -2.74 12.91 -28.10
C ALA A 158 -2.07 14.06 -28.89
N VAL A 159 -1.87 15.22 -28.26
CA VAL A 159 -1.16 16.38 -28.85
C VAL A 159 0.32 16.42 -28.42
N LYS A 160 0.86 15.31 -27.91
CA LYS A 160 2.25 15.23 -27.47
C LYS A 160 3.19 15.46 -28.66
N SER A 161 3.94 16.56 -28.59
CA SER A 161 4.97 16.91 -29.56
C SER A 161 6.35 16.82 -28.91
N ASN A 162 7.33 16.25 -29.61
CA ASN A 162 8.72 16.24 -29.13
C ASN A 162 9.36 17.64 -29.19
N THR A 163 8.88 18.49 -30.10
CA THR A 163 9.32 19.89 -30.24
C THR A 163 8.73 20.77 -29.14
N TRP A 164 7.50 20.48 -28.70
CA TRP A 164 6.78 21.26 -27.69
C TRP A 164 6.27 20.35 -26.56
N PRO A 165 7.15 19.89 -25.65
CA PRO A 165 6.77 18.98 -24.56
C PRO A 165 5.71 19.56 -23.61
N TRP A 166 5.67 20.88 -23.48
CA TRP A 166 4.70 21.58 -22.63
C TRP A 166 3.29 21.62 -23.21
N LEU A 167 3.12 21.40 -24.52
CA LEU A 167 1.83 21.47 -25.20
C LEU A 167 0.80 20.49 -24.59
N CYS A 168 1.24 19.27 -24.27
CA CYS A 168 0.43 18.27 -23.58
C CYS A 168 -0.18 18.82 -22.28
N ARG A 169 0.65 19.49 -21.47
CA ARG A 169 0.24 20.06 -20.19
C ARG A 169 -0.62 21.30 -20.34
N THR A 170 -0.39 22.12 -21.37
CA THR A 170 -1.23 23.27 -21.66
C THR A 170 -2.62 22.87 -22.12
N VAL A 171 -2.76 21.81 -22.93
CA VAL A 171 -4.06 21.28 -23.35
C VAL A 171 -4.82 20.67 -22.18
N GLU A 172 -4.15 19.88 -21.33
CA GLU A 172 -4.76 19.37 -20.09
C GLU A 172 -5.26 20.52 -19.21
N ALA A 173 -4.40 21.52 -18.96
CA ALA A 173 -4.72 22.65 -18.10
C ALA A 173 -5.81 23.55 -18.69
N SER A 174 -5.88 23.73 -20.01
CA SER A 174 -6.91 24.55 -20.64
C SER A 174 -8.30 23.94 -20.49
N ILE A 175 -8.45 22.63 -20.69
CA ILE A 175 -9.75 21.93 -20.51
C ILE A 175 -10.23 22.08 -19.07
N VAL A 176 -9.34 21.84 -18.10
CA VAL A 176 -9.65 21.98 -16.68
C VAL A 176 -9.97 23.43 -16.33
N ALA A 177 -9.15 24.40 -16.76
CA ALA A 177 -9.36 25.82 -16.50
C ALA A 177 -10.67 26.34 -17.11
N THR A 178 -11.02 25.93 -18.33
CA THR A 178 -12.31 26.26 -18.95
C THR A 178 -13.48 25.68 -18.16
N SER A 179 -13.33 24.45 -17.63
CA SER A 179 -14.38 23.82 -16.82
C SER A 179 -14.56 24.50 -15.47
N VAL A 180 -13.47 24.89 -14.81
CA VAL A 180 -13.48 25.68 -13.56
C VAL A 180 -14.04 27.08 -13.81
N LEU A 181 -13.64 27.73 -14.91
CA LEU A 181 -14.18 29.04 -15.28
C LEU A 181 -15.68 28.95 -15.54
N ALA A 182 -16.15 27.92 -16.27
CA ALA A 182 -17.57 27.70 -16.49
C ALA A 182 -18.32 27.49 -15.16
N ASN A 183 -17.76 26.69 -14.24
CA ASN A 183 -18.32 26.49 -12.91
C ASN A 183 -18.46 27.82 -12.15
N VAL A 184 -17.39 28.61 -12.04
CA VAL A 184 -17.41 29.92 -11.37
C VAL A 184 -18.38 30.89 -12.04
N LEU A 185 -18.43 30.93 -13.38
CA LEU A 185 -19.37 31.79 -14.10
C LEU A 185 -20.83 31.38 -13.85
N ILE A 186 -21.12 30.08 -13.81
CA ILE A 186 -22.45 29.58 -13.46
C ILE A 186 -22.81 29.96 -12.02
N THR A 187 -21.90 29.75 -11.06
CA THR A 187 -22.12 30.09 -9.65
C THR A 187 -22.47 31.57 -9.45
N PHE A 188 -21.78 32.48 -10.15
CA PHE A 188 -21.97 33.92 -9.94
C PHE A 188 -22.95 34.62 -10.89
N TYR A 189 -23.21 34.08 -12.09
CA TYR A 189 -23.99 34.78 -13.13
C TYR A 189 -25.26 34.06 -13.58
N LEU A 190 -25.52 32.82 -13.15
CA LEU A 190 -26.79 32.15 -13.48
C LEU A 190 -27.94 32.84 -12.73
N PRO A 191 -28.95 33.39 -13.41
CA PRO A 191 -30.11 33.97 -12.75
C PRO A 191 -31.01 32.85 -12.22
N VAL A 192 -31.09 32.73 -10.90
CA VAL A 192 -31.97 31.78 -10.21
C VAL A 192 -33.27 32.48 -9.82
N PRO A 193 -34.46 31.93 -10.16
CA PRO A 193 -35.74 32.53 -9.78
C PRO A 193 -35.86 32.67 -8.26
N GLY A 194 -36.15 33.89 -7.78
CA GLY A 194 -36.36 34.15 -6.35
C GLY A 194 -35.09 34.41 -5.53
N CYS A 195 -33.89 34.26 -6.12
CA CYS A 195 -32.62 34.45 -5.42
C CYS A 195 -31.80 35.61 -6.03
N PRO A 196 -31.01 36.35 -5.22
CA PRO A 196 -30.06 37.32 -5.75
C PRO A 196 -29.01 36.64 -6.64
N THR A 197 -28.70 37.24 -7.80
CA THR A 197 -27.68 36.71 -8.71
C THR A 197 -26.31 36.65 -8.02
N GLY A 198 -25.69 35.48 -8.05
CA GLY A 198 -24.39 35.22 -7.41
C GLY A 198 -24.44 35.04 -5.90
N TYR A 199 -25.63 34.78 -5.35
CA TYR A 199 -25.78 34.42 -3.94
C TYR A 199 -25.15 33.05 -3.64
N ILE A 200 -24.29 33.00 -2.62
CA ILE A 200 -23.58 31.80 -2.16
C ILE A 200 -23.77 31.56 -0.66
N GLY A 201 -24.72 32.25 -0.04
CA GLY A 201 -25.04 32.13 1.39
C GLY A 201 -26.06 31.03 1.67
N ASN A 202 -26.39 30.87 2.94
CA ASN A 202 -27.41 29.95 3.46
C ASN A 202 -28.47 30.66 4.33
N GLU A 203 -28.54 31.98 4.28
CA GLU A 203 -29.45 32.78 5.12
C GLU A 203 -30.84 32.95 4.49
N ILE A 204 -30.94 32.79 3.17
CA ILE A 204 -32.19 32.92 2.42
C ILE A 204 -32.76 31.52 2.16
N GLU A 205 -33.89 31.22 2.80
CA GLU A 205 -34.62 29.95 2.64
C GLU A 205 -34.98 29.70 1.16
N GLY A 206 -34.72 28.49 0.68
CA GLY A 206 -34.92 28.09 -0.72
C GLY A 206 -33.88 28.64 -1.71
N CYS A 207 -32.90 29.41 -1.23
CA CYS A 207 -31.80 29.97 -2.03
C CYS A 207 -30.41 29.53 -1.53
N GLU A 208 -30.34 28.53 -0.65
CA GLU A 208 -29.07 28.05 -0.09
C GLU A 208 -28.10 27.63 -1.20
N GLY A 209 -26.92 28.23 -1.24
CA GLY A 209 -25.94 27.98 -2.31
C GLY A 209 -26.35 28.48 -3.71
N GLY A 210 -27.51 29.11 -3.85
CA GLY A 210 -27.98 29.74 -5.08
C GLY A 210 -27.99 28.81 -6.29
N ALA A 211 -27.08 29.04 -7.24
CA ALA A 211 -27.00 28.29 -8.49
C ALA A 211 -26.71 26.79 -8.30
N HIS A 212 -26.03 26.39 -7.20
CA HIS A 212 -25.71 25.00 -6.93
C HIS A 212 -26.98 24.20 -6.62
N LEU A 213 -27.76 24.63 -5.61
CA LEU A 213 -29.05 24.02 -5.27
C LEU A 213 -29.98 23.95 -6.49
N TYR A 214 -30.11 25.05 -7.25
CA TYR A 214 -30.98 25.08 -8.42
C TYR A 214 -30.61 24.03 -9.47
N ILE A 215 -29.31 23.86 -9.76
CA ILE A 215 -28.84 22.88 -10.73
C ILE A 215 -28.99 21.46 -10.19
N ASP A 216 -28.67 21.23 -8.92
CA ASP A 216 -28.76 19.90 -8.32
C ASP A 216 -30.21 19.41 -8.26
N MET A 217 -31.17 20.29 -7.91
CA MET A 217 -32.60 20.00 -7.98
C MET A 217 -33.05 19.67 -9.42
N ALA A 218 -32.52 20.37 -10.42
CA ALA A 218 -32.88 20.14 -11.82
C ALA A 218 -32.32 18.81 -12.37
N ILE A 219 -31.14 18.37 -11.91
CA ILE A 219 -30.47 17.15 -12.39
C ILE A 219 -30.94 15.91 -11.62
N PHE A 220 -30.97 15.98 -10.28
CA PHE A 220 -31.19 14.81 -9.42
C PHE A 220 -32.61 14.73 -8.87
N GLY A 221 -33.31 15.86 -8.78
CA GLY A 221 -34.59 15.97 -8.07
C GLY A 221 -34.41 16.15 -6.57
N GLU A 222 -35.39 16.80 -5.94
CA GLU A 222 -35.32 17.20 -4.52
C GLU A 222 -35.23 16.00 -3.56
N GLU A 223 -35.94 14.92 -3.84
CA GLU A 223 -36.00 13.72 -2.99
C GLU A 223 -34.70 12.90 -2.96
N HIS A 224 -33.75 13.21 -3.85
CA HIS A 224 -32.52 12.43 -4.05
C HIS A 224 -31.24 13.16 -3.61
N MET A 225 -31.39 14.32 -2.96
CA MET A 225 -30.30 15.14 -2.41
C MET A 225 -29.99 14.74 -0.96
N TYR A 226 -28.89 15.26 -0.39
CA TYR A 226 -28.53 14.99 1.01
C TYR A 226 -29.64 15.32 2.02
N ILE A 227 -30.14 16.54 1.90
CA ILE A 227 -31.21 17.11 2.70
C ILE A 227 -32.17 17.71 1.67
N PRO A 228 -33.41 17.21 1.56
CA PRO A 228 -34.39 17.76 0.63
C PRO A 228 -34.53 19.27 0.82
N GLY A 229 -34.41 20.03 -0.26
CA GLY A 229 -34.52 21.50 -0.28
C GLY A 229 -33.28 22.29 0.18
N ALA A 230 -32.17 21.64 0.52
CA ALA A 230 -30.93 22.29 0.94
C ALA A 230 -29.74 21.96 0.01
N ASN A 231 -28.70 22.79 0.06
CA ASN A 231 -27.51 22.64 -0.80
C ASN A 231 -26.79 21.29 -0.58
N ASP A 232 -26.46 20.57 -1.66
CA ASP A 232 -25.76 19.29 -1.58
C ASP A 232 -24.23 19.47 -1.72
N PRO A 233 -23.41 19.18 -0.69
CA PRO A 233 -21.95 19.27 -0.77
C PRO A 233 -21.33 18.36 -1.83
N GLU A 234 -22.07 17.39 -2.36
CA GLU A 234 -21.61 16.42 -3.35
C GLU A 234 -22.44 16.50 -4.64
N GLY A 235 -23.03 17.67 -4.90
CA GLY A 235 -23.75 18.01 -6.11
C GLY A 235 -22.88 18.05 -7.38
N PHE A 236 -23.54 18.25 -8.52
CA PHE A 236 -22.92 18.14 -9.84
C PHE A 236 -21.86 19.22 -10.09
N LEU A 237 -22.14 20.48 -9.71
CA LEU A 237 -21.15 21.55 -9.82
C LEU A 237 -19.93 21.27 -8.94
N ASN A 238 -20.13 20.66 -7.77
CA ASN A 238 -19.04 20.30 -6.88
C ASN A 238 -18.17 19.17 -7.47
N TRP A 239 -18.73 18.24 -8.25
CA TRP A 239 -17.94 17.21 -8.94
C TRP A 239 -16.86 17.80 -9.87
N ILE A 240 -17.14 18.94 -10.51
CA ILE A 240 -16.17 19.65 -11.36
C ILE A 240 -15.00 20.16 -10.50
N MET A 241 -15.28 20.69 -9.31
CA MET A 241 -14.27 21.19 -8.39
C MET A 241 -13.48 20.05 -7.70
N VAL A 242 -14.12 18.90 -7.45
CA VAL A 242 -13.44 17.65 -7.04
C VAL A 242 -12.50 17.14 -8.14
N ALA A 243 -12.92 17.24 -9.41
CA ALA A 243 -12.05 16.93 -10.54
C ALA A 243 -10.87 17.91 -10.63
N PHE A 244 -11.10 19.20 -10.33
CA PHE A 244 -10.04 20.20 -10.29
C PHE A 244 -9.00 19.92 -9.20
N ILE A 245 -9.41 19.62 -7.95
CA ILE A 245 -8.45 19.29 -6.89
C ILE A 245 -7.66 18.01 -7.21
N THR A 246 -8.33 17.03 -7.84
CA THR A 246 -7.69 15.80 -8.31
C THR A 246 -6.65 16.12 -9.40
N TYR A 247 -6.96 17.03 -10.32
CA TYR A 247 -6.02 17.47 -11.35
C TYR A 247 -4.81 18.21 -10.74
N ILE A 248 -5.00 19.08 -9.75
CA ILE A 248 -3.89 19.72 -9.03
C ILE A 248 -2.98 18.65 -8.42
N GLY A 249 -3.55 17.65 -7.74
CA GLY A 249 -2.81 16.52 -7.19
C GLY A 249 -2.04 15.74 -8.26
N TYR A 250 -2.64 15.51 -9.43
CA TYR A 250 -1.98 14.87 -10.56
C TYR A 250 -0.78 15.69 -11.08
N VAL A 251 -0.91 17.00 -11.23
CA VAL A 251 0.20 17.87 -11.67
C VAL A 251 1.34 17.88 -10.63
N VAL A 252 1.02 18.12 -9.35
CA VAL A 252 2.01 18.16 -8.26
C VAL A 252 2.70 16.81 -8.11
N GLY A 253 1.93 15.72 -8.14
CA GLY A 253 2.45 14.36 -8.09
C GLY A 253 3.37 14.02 -9.27
N GLY A 254 3.06 14.53 -10.46
CA GLY A 254 3.90 14.37 -11.65
C GLY A 254 5.28 14.99 -11.46
N TYR A 255 5.35 16.24 -11.01
CA TYR A 255 6.62 16.89 -10.70
C TYR A 255 7.36 16.18 -9.56
N PHE A 256 6.67 15.86 -8.47
CA PHE A 256 7.25 15.16 -7.32
C PHE A 256 7.87 13.80 -7.68
N LEU A 257 7.20 13.01 -8.52
CA LEU A 257 7.66 11.67 -8.91
C LEU A 257 8.76 11.70 -9.99
N GLN A 258 8.86 12.77 -10.79
CA GLN A 258 9.87 12.92 -11.83
C GLN A 258 11.21 13.46 -11.30
N VAL A 259 11.20 14.27 -10.24
CA VAL A 259 12.44 14.79 -9.64
C VAL A 259 13.23 13.63 -9.03
N HIS A 260 14.49 13.46 -9.42
CA HIS A 260 15.35 12.41 -8.87
C HIS A 260 15.99 12.81 -7.53
N GLU A 261 16.31 14.09 -7.37
CA GLU A 261 17.03 14.56 -6.19
C GLU A 261 16.10 14.74 -4.98
N THR A 262 16.49 14.13 -3.86
CA THR A 262 15.65 14.04 -2.66
C THR A 262 15.33 15.39 -2.02
N ARG A 263 16.27 16.34 -2.04
CA ARG A 263 16.07 17.71 -1.53
C ARG A 263 15.10 18.50 -2.40
N HIS A 264 15.27 18.42 -3.71
CA HIS A 264 14.38 19.10 -4.65
C HIS A 264 12.94 18.57 -4.59
N LYS A 265 12.73 17.26 -4.34
CA LYS A 265 11.38 16.72 -4.08
C LYS A 265 10.66 17.43 -2.93
N GLY A 266 11.35 17.61 -1.80
CA GLY A 266 10.80 18.33 -0.65
C GLY A 266 10.52 19.81 -0.97
N MET A 267 11.44 20.47 -1.68
CA MET A 267 11.25 21.86 -2.10
C MET A 267 10.07 22.06 -3.05
N VAL A 268 9.84 21.14 -3.98
CA VAL A 268 8.67 21.18 -4.89
C VAL A 268 7.38 21.11 -4.08
N LEU A 269 7.26 20.18 -3.13
CA LEU A 269 6.05 20.04 -2.32
C LEU A 269 5.81 21.25 -1.40
N VAL A 270 6.85 21.74 -0.74
CA VAL A 270 6.76 22.93 0.14
C VAL A 270 6.48 24.20 -0.67
N GLY A 271 7.16 24.40 -1.80
CA GLY A 271 6.93 25.54 -2.68
C GLY A 271 5.52 25.56 -3.26
N THR A 272 5.01 24.39 -3.68
CA THR A 272 3.63 24.26 -4.16
C THR A 272 2.64 24.50 -3.03
N SER A 273 2.91 23.98 -1.83
CA SER A 273 2.09 24.22 -0.65
C SER A 273 1.91 25.71 -0.36
N LEU A 274 3.03 26.44 -0.27
CA LEU A 274 3.01 27.89 -0.03
C LEU A 274 2.31 28.64 -1.16
N GLY A 275 2.62 28.32 -2.42
CA GLY A 275 2.01 28.99 -3.57
C GLY A 275 0.49 28.83 -3.64
N LEU A 276 -0.02 27.60 -3.48
CA LEU A 276 -1.46 27.33 -3.55
C LEU A 276 -2.20 27.86 -2.32
N ALA A 277 -1.63 27.70 -1.11
CA ALA A 277 -2.24 28.22 0.11
C ALA A 277 -2.32 29.75 0.11
N LEU A 278 -1.25 30.44 -0.29
CA LEU A 278 -1.26 31.90 -0.40
C LEU A 278 -2.25 32.39 -1.46
N PHE A 279 -2.36 31.69 -2.60
CA PHE A 279 -3.34 32.05 -3.63
C PHE A 279 -4.78 31.87 -3.12
N GLY A 280 -5.07 30.76 -2.44
CA GLY A 280 -6.38 30.52 -1.82
C GLY A 280 -6.74 31.58 -0.77
N LEU A 281 -5.80 31.94 0.11
CA LEU A 281 -5.98 32.99 1.11
C LEU A 281 -6.09 34.40 0.51
N ALA A 282 -5.38 34.66 -0.60
CA ALA A 282 -5.50 35.94 -1.31
C ALA A 282 -6.90 36.14 -1.90
N LEU A 283 -7.54 35.07 -2.40
CA LEU A 283 -8.95 35.13 -2.85
C LEU A 283 -9.93 35.47 -1.73
N THR A 284 -9.56 35.19 -0.48
CA THR A 284 -10.39 35.49 0.69
C THR A 284 -10.05 36.84 1.33
N ASN A 285 -9.11 37.58 0.73
CA ASN A 285 -8.49 38.77 1.32
C ASN A 285 -7.94 38.51 2.74
N PHE A 286 -7.48 37.27 3.01
CA PHE A 286 -7.06 36.81 4.34
C PHE A 286 -8.14 36.95 5.43
N THR A 287 -9.41 37.00 5.03
CA THR A 287 -10.58 37.01 5.93
C THR A 287 -11.38 35.73 5.76
N VAL A 288 -12.27 35.45 6.73
CA VAL A 288 -13.16 34.28 6.66
C VAL A 288 -14.37 34.57 5.77
N ASP A 289 -15.04 35.71 5.98
CA ASP A 289 -16.34 36.00 5.33
C ASP A 289 -16.32 37.16 4.31
N ASN A 290 -15.29 38.02 4.31
CA ASN A 290 -15.29 39.29 3.56
C ASN A 290 -14.40 39.26 2.30
N GLY A 291 -14.08 38.07 1.80
CA GLY A 291 -13.27 37.88 0.60
C GLY A 291 -14.06 37.93 -0.71
N LEU A 292 -13.35 37.94 -1.85
CA LEU A 292 -13.98 37.79 -3.17
C LEU A 292 -14.70 36.44 -3.28
N ILE A 293 -14.06 35.38 -2.78
CA ILE A 293 -14.62 34.03 -2.69
C ILE A 293 -14.21 33.46 -1.32
N PRO A 294 -15.13 33.35 -0.34
CA PRO A 294 -14.82 32.79 0.98
C PRO A 294 -14.46 31.30 0.88
N ILE A 295 -13.71 30.80 1.86
CA ILE A 295 -13.40 29.37 1.96
C ILE A 295 -14.69 28.65 2.35
N ASN A 296 -15.24 27.86 1.43
CA ASN A 296 -16.52 27.20 1.65
C ASN A 296 -16.46 25.77 1.09
N LYS A 297 -16.56 24.78 1.97
CA LYS A 297 -16.57 23.35 1.61
C LYS A 297 -17.87 22.96 0.90
N GLN A 298 -19.02 23.44 1.39
CA GLN A 298 -20.34 23.07 0.86
C GLN A 298 -20.48 23.41 -0.63
N MET A 299 -19.80 24.48 -1.06
CA MET A 299 -19.79 24.96 -2.44
C MET A 299 -18.54 24.54 -3.22
N TRP A 300 -17.61 23.83 -2.57
CA TRP A 300 -16.29 23.55 -3.13
C TRP A 300 -15.62 24.79 -3.73
N SER A 301 -15.64 25.89 -2.98
CA SER A 301 -15.25 27.20 -3.51
C SER A 301 -13.81 27.20 -4.04
N LEU A 302 -13.52 28.08 -4.99
CA LEU A 302 -12.19 28.13 -5.62
C LEU A 302 -11.08 28.38 -4.59
N SER A 303 -11.31 29.27 -3.63
CA SER A 303 -10.37 29.54 -2.52
C SER A 303 -10.18 28.34 -1.62
N TYR A 304 -11.23 27.55 -1.36
CA TYR A 304 -11.15 26.29 -0.62
C TYR A 304 -10.28 25.26 -1.36
N VAL A 305 -10.51 25.02 -2.65
CA VAL A 305 -9.74 24.04 -3.44
C VAL A 305 -8.24 24.36 -3.44
N PHE A 306 -7.87 25.64 -3.63
CA PHE A 306 -6.47 26.07 -3.59
C PHE A 306 -5.86 25.93 -2.20
N THR A 307 -6.55 26.41 -1.16
CA THR A 307 -6.07 26.35 0.22
C THR A 307 -5.82 24.90 0.65
N VAL A 308 -6.79 24.02 0.42
CA VAL A 308 -6.70 22.62 0.81
C VAL A 308 -5.68 21.85 -0.03
N SER A 309 -5.52 22.17 -1.32
CA SER A 309 -4.41 21.60 -2.12
C SER A 309 -3.04 22.00 -1.58
N GLY A 310 -2.91 23.23 -1.07
CA GLY A 310 -1.70 23.70 -0.41
C GLY A 310 -1.41 22.92 0.87
N LEU A 311 -2.43 22.67 1.69
CA LEU A 311 -2.32 21.84 2.89
C LEU A 311 -2.00 20.37 2.57
N ALA A 312 -2.64 19.79 1.55
CA ALA A 312 -2.37 18.42 1.12
C ALA A 312 -0.90 18.26 0.66
N SER A 313 -0.38 19.24 -0.09
CA SER A 313 1.02 19.27 -0.51
C SER A 313 1.98 19.35 0.68
N LEU A 314 1.64 20.12 1.73
CA LEU A 314 2.42 20.19 2.96
C LEU A 314 2.44 18.87 3.70
N VAL A 315 1.28 18.24 3.89
CA VAL A 315 1.16 16.94 4.56
C VAL A 315 1.97 15.89 3.81
N LEU A 316 1.91 15.88 2.47
CA LEU A 316 2.74 14.97 1.68
C LEU A 316 4.23 15.27 1.84
N ALA A 317 4.64 16.54 1.93
CA ALA A 317 6.03 16.91 2.18
C ALA A 317 6.55 16.37 3.52
N LEU A 318 5.73 16.49 4.56
CA LEU A 318 6.02 15.98 5.91
C LEU A 318 6.14 14.46 5.89
N LEU A 319 5.15 13.76 5.31
CA LEU A 319 5.15 12.30 5.23
C LEU A 319 6.32 11.78 4.38
N TYR A 320 6.64 12.43 3.26
CA TYR A 320 7.82 12.11 2.47
C TYR A 320 9.11 12.28 3.28
N GLY A 321 9.22 13.37 4.05
CA GLY A 321 10.31 13.60 4.98
C GLY A 321 10.47 12.46 6.00
N VAL A 322 9.40 12.17 6.73
CA VAL A 322 9.38 11.22 7.84
C VAL A 322 9.56 9.77 7.36
N VAL A 323 8.83 9.35 6.33
CA VAL A 323 8.76 7.95 5.90
C VAL A 323 9.84 7.58 4.88
N ASP A 324 9.97 8.35 3.80
CA ASP A 324 10.82 7.95 2.67
C ASP A 324 12.22 8.58 2.72
N ARG A 325 12.37 9.80 3.25
CA ARG A 325 13.64 10.54 3.25
C ARG A 325 14.52 10.23 4.46
N PHE A 326 13.94 10.27 5.65
CA PHE A 326 14.64 10.04 6.92
C PHE A 326 14.35 8.67 7.52
N ALA A 327 13.36 7.94 7.00
CA ALA A 327 12.95 6.61 7.47
C ALA A 327 12.73 6.55 9.00
N LEU A 328 12.21 7.63 9.59
CA LEU A 328 11.89 7.73 11.01
C LEU A 328 10.68 6.88 11.39
N TRP A 329 9.85 6.55 10.40
CA TRP A 329 8.64 5.75 10.57
C TRP A 329 8.38 4.91 9.32
N SER A 330 8.10 3.62 9.48
CA SER A 330 7.82 2.67 8.40
C SER A 330 6.47 2.90 7.70
N GLY A 331 5.62 3.77 8.25
CA GLY A 331 4.27 4.04 7.77
C GLY A 331 3.19 3.11 8.33
N ILE A 332 3.55 2.13 9.15
CA ILE A 332 2.61 1.22 9.81
C ILE A 332 1.95 1.93 11.01
N PRO A 333 0.63 1.78 11.23
CA PRO A 333 -0.30 0.89 10.51
C PRO A 333 -0.93 1.50 9.24
N PHE A 334 -0.90 2.82 9.09
CA PHE A 334 -1.68 3.52 8.06
C PHE A 334 -1.37 3.11 6.62
N LYS A 335 -0.14 2.69 6.31
CA LYS A 335 0.24 2.16 4.99
C LYS A 335 -0.76 1.12 4.46
N TYR A 336 -1.22 0.20 5.32
CA TYR A 336 -2.13 -0.87 4.92
C TYR A 336 -3.55 -0.37 4.69
N ASN A 337 -4.02 0.59 5.51
CA ASN A 337 -5.30 1.26 5.29
C ASN A 337 -5.33 1.93 3.91
N GLY A 338 -4.22 2.57 3.52
CA GLY A 338 -4.12 3.21 2.21
C GLY A 338 -4.19 2.24 1.05
N MET A 339 -3.66 1.02 1.22
CA MET A 339 -3.75 -0.05 0.21
C MET A 339 -5.18 -0.57 0.03
N ASN A 340 -5.98 -0.54 1.10
CA ASN A 340 -7.34 -1.12 1.15
C ASN A 340 -8.47 -0.09 1.33
N ALA A 341 -8.21 1.19 1.03
CA ALA A 341 -9.08 2.30 1.42
C ALA A 341 -10.56 2.19 0.97
N ILE A 342 -10.83 1.66 -0.24
CA ILE A 342 -12.21 1.51 -0.73
C ILE A 342 -12.98 0.48 0.10
N ALA A 343 -12.35 -0.66 0.43
CA ALA A 343 -12.98 -1.69 1.23
C ALA A 343 -13.31 -1.18 2.64
N LEU A 344 -12.37 -0.44 3.25
CA LEU A 344 -12.57 0.18 4.56
C LEU A 344 -13.69 1.22 4.54
N TYR A 345 -13.72 2.09 3.52
CA TYR A 345 -14.79 3.09 3.37
C TYR A 345 -16.17 2.44 3.26
N VAL A 346 -16.31 1.48 2.34
CA VAL A 346 -17.59 0.79 2.09
C VAL A 346 -18.04 0.01 3.31
N GLY A 347 -17.12 -0.72 3.96
CA GLY A 347 -17.42 -1.47 5.17
C GLY A 347 -17.94 -0.59 6.29
N HIS A 348 -17.28 0.55 6.53
CA HIS A 348 -17.71 1.54 7.50
C HIS A 348 -19.11 2.09 7.18
N GLU A 349 -19.36 2.54 5.96
CA GLU A 349 -20.65 3.16 5.60
C GLU A 349 -21.82 2.17 5.68
N VAL A 350 -21.60 0.92 5.25
CA VAL A 350 -22.61 -0.13 5.32
C VAL A 350 -22.95 -0.47 6.78
N MET A 351 -21.95 -0.63 7.64
CA MET A 351 -22.15 -1.02 9.05
C MET A 351 -22.63 0.16 9.91
N GLY A 352 -22.19 1.38 9.64
CA GLY A 352 -22.45 2.59 10.45
C GLY A 352 -22.18 2.35 11.93
N ASN A 353 -23.21 2.55 12.77
CA ASN A 353 -23.11 2.42 14.23
C ASN A 353 -23.13 0.96 14.73
N HIS A 354 -22.99 -0.03 13.86
CA HIS A 354 -22.95 -1.43 14.24
C HIS A 354 -21.52 -1.95 14.31
N ALA A 355 -21.31 -2.94 15.18
CA ALA A 355 -20.01 -3.58 15.33
C ALA A 355 -19.58 -4.19 13.98
N PRO A 356 -18.29 -4.08 13.58
CA PRO A 356 -17.15 -3.62 14.37
C PRO A 356 -16.86 -2.10 14.33
N PHE A 357 -17.54 -1.32 13.48
CA PHE A 357 -17.18 0.09 13.22
C PHE A 357 -17.83 1.09 14.18
N GLY A 358 -18.82 0.68 14.94
CA GLY A 358 -19.40 1.44 16.04
C GLY A 358 -20.21 0.52 16.94
N TRP A 359 -20.73 1.04 18.03
CA TRP A 359 -21.77 0.36 18.83
C TRP A 359 -22.82 1.38 19.22
N ASP A 360 -23.97 0.89 19.67
CA ASP A 360 -25.09 1.72 20.12
C ASP A 360 -24.68 2.54 21.35
N ILE A 361 -24.98 3.83 21.36
CA ILE A 361 -24.46 4.81 22.34
C ILE A 361 -25.63 5.50 23.02
N ASP A 362 -25.58 5.65 24.34
CA ASP A 362 -26.48 6.56 25.06
C ASP A 362 -26.03 8.01 24.80
N ASP A 363 -26.92 8.84 24.24
CA ASP A 363 -26.59 10.14 23.63
C ASP A 363 -25.93 11.18 24.57
N ASP A 364 -26.02 10.99 25.89
CA ASP A 364 -25.53 11.94 26.90
C ASP A 364 -24.01 11.87 27.17
N SER A 365 -23.32 10.81 26.76
CA SER A 365 -21.89 10.61 27.09
C SER A 365 -20.94 10.98 25.94
N LYS A 366 -20.31 12.17 26.02
CA LYS A 366 -19.25 12.59 25.08
C LYS A 366 -18.08 11.60 25.01
N THR A 367 -17.73 10.97 26.13
CA THR A 367 -16.62 10.01 26.21
C THR A 367 -16.96 8.73 25.46
N GLU A 368 -18.19 8.25 25.56
CA GLU A 368 -18.64 7.05 24.86
C GLU A 368 -18.74 7.28 23.35
N ARG A 369 -19.23 8.46 22.93
CA ARG A 369 -19.19 8.91 21.52
C ARG A 369 -17.77 8.97 20.98
N PHE A 370 -16.82 9.49 21.74
CA PHE A 370 -15.42 9.49 21.34
C PHE A 370 -14.86 8.06 21.23
N LEU A 371 -15.10 7.20 22.22
CA LEU A 371 -14.60 5.83 22.25
C LEU A 371 -15.17 4.97 21.12
N SER A 372 -16.46 5.11 20.81
CA SER A 372 -17.11 4.41 19.68
C SER A 372 -16.50 4.84 18.36
N ASN A 373 -16.40 6.15 18.12
CA ASN A 373 -15.90 6.69 16.86
C ASN A 373 -14.41 6.37 16.64
N ILE A 374 -13.58 6.52 17.68
CA ILE A 374 -12.15 6.20 17.59
C ILE A 374 -11.93 4.68 17.54
N GLY A 375 -12.74 3.89 18.26
CA GLY A 375 -12.70 2.43 18.21
C GLY A 375 -13.01 1.91 16.81
N GLY A 376 -14.04 2.46 16.17
CA GLY A 376 -14.41 2.20 14.78
C GLY A 376 -13.33 2.55 13.76
N ALA A 377 -12.60 3.64 13.99
CA ALA A 377 -11.44 3.97 13.17
C ALA A 377 -10.27 3.02 13.46
N ILE A 378 -9.99 2.70 14.72
CA ILE A 378 -8.87 1.84 15.14
C ILE A 378 -9.02 0.41 14.62
N ILE A 379 -10.24 -0.15 14.58
CA ILE A 379 -10.45 -1.51 14.04
C ILE A 379 -10.11 -1.63 12.55
N THR A 380 -10.06 -0.50 11.84
CA THR A 380 -9.59 -0.47 10.44
C THR A 380 -8.09 -0.58 10.31
N LEU A 381 -7.35 -0.28 11.39
CA LEU A 381 -5.92 -0.51 11.44
C LEU A 381 -5.75 -2.02 11.52
N PRO A 382 -4.96 -2.63 10.64
CA PRO A 382 -4.63 -4.04 10.82
C PRO A 382 -3.98 -4.20 12.19
N LEU A 383 -4.65 -4.93 13.07
CA LEU A 383 -4.09 -5.37 14.36
C LEU A 383 -2.97 -6.40 14.16
N GLU A 384 -2.60 -6.74 12.92
CA GLU A 384 -1.49 -7.62 12.62
C GLU A 384 -0.14 -6.85 12.60
N PRO A 385 0.84 -7.24 13.45
CA PRO A 385 2.23 -6.86 13.25
C PRO A 385 2.73 -7.43 11.91
N PRO A 386 3.71 -6.77 11.25
CA PRO A 386 4.37 -7.35 10.09
C PRO A 386 5.07 -8.64 10.53
N THR A 387 4.79 -9.71 9.79
CA THR A 387 5.20 -11.12 9.99
C THR A 387 4.29 -11.92 10.93
N ARG A 388 3.57 -12.86 10.32
CA ARG A 388 2.68 -13.81 10.99
C ARG A 388 3.56 -14.89 11.65
N PRO A 389 3.39 -15.17 12.95
CA PRO A 389 4.12 -16.25 13.61
C PRO A 389 3.54 -17.60 13.17
N TRP A 390 4.29 -18.35 12.34
CA TRP A 390 4.09 -19.80 12.19
C TRP A 390 5.23 -20.53 12.90
N PRO A 391 4.97 -21.38 13.90
CA PRO A 391 5.97 -22.30 14.40
C PRO A 391 6.04 -23.50 13.46
N LEU A 392 6.71 -23.34 12.32
CA LEU A 392 7.05 -24.41 11.37
C LEU A 392 7.61 -25.67 12.07
N LEU A 393 8.29 -25.50 13.20
CA LEU A 393 8.79 -26.59 14.06
C LEU A 393 7.70 -27.55 14.59
N GLN A 394 6.47 -27.09 14.78
CA GLN A 394 5.38 -27.92 15.29
C GLN A 394 4.81 -28.85 14.21
N ALA A 395 5.05 -28.56 12.93
CA ALA A 395 4.64 -29.39 11.79
C ALA A 395 5.74 -30.34 11.29
N LEU A 396 6.97 -30.25 11.82
CA LEU A 396 8.07 -31.13 11.43
C LEU A 396 7.85 -32.56 11.94
N PRO A 397 8.19 -33.60 11.17
CA PRO A 397 8.11 -35.00 11.63
C PRO A 397 8.93 -35.22 12.91
N ARG A 398 8.32 -35.83 13.93
CA ARG A 398 9.02 -36.29 15.15
C ARG A 398 9.53 -37.71 14.96
N ASP A 399 10.75 -38.02 15.38
CA ASP A 399 11.25 -39.40 15.40
C ASP A 399 10.77 -40.09 16.69
N PHE A 400 9.91 -41.09 16.57
CA PHE A 400 9.32 -41.85 17.70
C PHE A 400 10.27 -42.90 18.31
N ARG A 401 11.56 -42.86 17.99
CA ARG A 401 12.56 -43.83 18.49
C ARG A 401 13.20 -43.45 19.83
N ASP A 402 12.87 -42.28 20.38
CA ASP A 402 13.34 -41.82 21.69
C ASP A 402 12.11 -41.39 22.53
N ASP A 403 11.92 -42.00 23.71
CA ASP A 403 10.75 -41.87 24.60
C ASP A 403 10.51 -40.45 25.17
N ASN A 404 11.17 -39.42 24.62
CA ASN A 404 11.24 -38.08 25.19
C ASN A 404 10.76 -36.94 24.26
N ASP A 405 10.10 -37.23 23.14
CA ASP A 405 9.36 -36.21 22.37
C ASP A 405 10.21 -35.00 21.89
N ARG A 406 11.52 -35.21 21.64
CA ARG A 406 12.45 -34.12 21.27
C ARG A 406 12.66 -34.05 19.75
N VAL A 407 12.31 -32.88 19.22
CA VAL A 407 12.44 -32.42 17.82
C VAL A 407 13.80 -32.77 17.19
N VAL A 408 13.75 -33.17 15.91
CA VAL A 408 14.80 -33.72 15.01
C VAL A 408 16.02 -32.80 14.74
N LEU A 409 16.23 -31.73 15.51
CA LEU A 409 17.24 -30.71 15.20
C LEU A 409 18.66 -30.99 15.73
N ILE A 410 18.88 -32.12 16.42
CA ILE A 410 20.14 -32.37 17.11
C ILE A 410 21.29 -32.53 16.11
N ARG A 411 22.15 -31.50 16.06
CA ARG A 411 23.41 -31.42 15.29
C ARG A 411 23.30 -31.21 13.77
N ALA A 412 22.28 -30.46 13.32
CA ALA A 412 22.17 -30.03 11.93
C ALA A 412 22.65 -28.57 11.76
N ARG A 413 23.16 -28.25 10.57
CA ARG A 413 23.26 -26.85 10.10
C ARG A 413 21.94 -26.48 9.44
N VAL A 414 21.28 -25.45 9.97
CA VAL A 414 19.94 -25.02 9.56
C VAL A 414 20.02 -23.68 8.83
N LEU A 415 19.31 -23.56 7.71
CA LEU A 415 19.07 -22.30 7.01
C LEU A 415 17.57 -22.00 7.04
N GLU A 416 17.17 -20.91 7.67
CA GLU A 416 15.81 -20.38 7.54
C GLU A 416 15.77 -19.35 6.42
N VAL A 417 14.83 -19.55 5.50
CA VAL A 417 14.65 -18.77 4.28
C VAL A 417 13.38 -17.95 4.48
N GLY A 418 13.51 -16.62 4.59
CA GLY A 418 12.39 -15.71 4.83
C GLY A 418 12.00 -15.65 6.29
N SER A 419 13.00 -15.45 7.16
CA SER A 419 12.87 -15.54 8.61
C SER A 419 11.89 -14.54 9.21
N GLY A 420 11.65 -13.37 8.59
CA GLY A 420 10.77 -12.36 9.20
C GLY A 420 11.26 -11.94 10.58
N LEU A 421 10.44 -12.14 11.62
CA LEU A 421 10.84 -11.92 13.02
C LEU A 421 11.75 -13.02 13.59
N GLY A 422 11.91 -14.15 12.90
CA GLY A 422 12.84 -15.23 13.25
C GLY A 422 12.29 -16.26 14.22
N LEU A 423 10.98 -16.38 14.38
CA LEU A 423 10.40 -17.26 15.41
C LEU A 423 10.84 -18.73 15.23
N SER A 424 10.75 -19.26 14.01
CA SER A 424 11.09 -20.67 13.76
C SER A 424 12.61 -20.89 13.79
N GLY A 425 13.36 -19.96 13.22
CA GLY A 425 14.81 -19.93 13.31
C GLY A 425 15.39 -19.82 14.72
N ILE A 426 14.83 -18.95 15.57
CA ILE A 426 15.28 -18.75 16.96
C ILE A 426 15.11 -20.04 17.76
N VAL A 427 13.95 -20.69 17.63
CA VAL A 427 13.71 -21.98 18.29
C VAL A 427 14.66 -23.04 17.75
N ALA A 428 14.91 -23.07 16.42
CA ALA A 428 15.87 -23.99 15.84
C ALA A 428 17.31 -23.77 16.35
N GLY A 429 17.70 -22.52 16.59
CA GLY A 429 18.99 -22.14 17.15
C GLY A 429 19.31 -22.80 18.49
N PHE A 430 18.32 -23.02 19.35
CA PHE A 430 18.51 -23.72 20.63
C PHE A 430 18.78 -25.22 20.51
N HIS A 431 18.51 -25.82 19.35
CA HIS A 431 18.60 -27.26 19.14
C HIS A 431 19.60 -27.68 18.04
N SER A 432 20.13 -26.72 17.28
CA SER A 432 21.03 -26.93 16.14
C SER A 432 22.51 -26.67 16.46
N ASP A 433 23.43 -27.14 15.60
CA ASP A 433 24.87 -26.81 15.70
C ASP A 433 25.15 -25.39 15.17
N LEU A 434 24.41 -24.97 14.15
CA LEU A 434 24.47 -23.64 13.54
C LEU A 434 23.12 -23.35 12.89
N THR A 435 22.54 -22.20 13.21
CA THR A 435 21.35 -21.70 12.53
C THR A 435 21.66 -20.40 11.79
N ILE A 436 21.31 -20.34 10.51
CA ILE A 436 21.48 -19.17 9.65
C ILE A 436 20.09 -18.63 9.33
N LEU A 437 19.77 -17.44 9.84
CA LEU A 437 18.49 -16.77 9.62
C LEU A 437 18.64 -15.74 8.50
N THR A 438 17.75 -15.80 7.52
CA THR A 438 17.88 -14.99 6.32
C THR A 438 16.58 -14.35 5.89
N ASP A 439 16.69 -13.14 5.36
CA ASP A 439 15.58 -12.39 4.78
C ASP A 439 16.07 -11.56 3.60
N TYR A 440 15.14 -11.24 2.70
CA TYR A 440 15.38 -10.42 1.51
C TYR A 440 15.48 -8.93 1.87
N GLN A 441 14.81 -8.46 2.93
CA GLN A 441 14.78 -7.04 3.29
C GLN A 441 15.80 -6.72 4.38
N GLN A 442 16.67 -5.75 4.11
CA GLN A 442 17.69 -5.29 5.08
C GLN A 442 17.09 -4.76 6.39
N ASP A 443 15.91 -4.14 6.35
CA ASP A 443 15.22 -3.67 7.56
C ASP A 443 14.74 -4.85 8.43
N THR A 444 14.25 -5.93 7.79
CA THR A 444 13.87 -7.16 8.48
C THR A 444 15.09 -7.83 9.10
N ILE A 445 16.24 -7.86 8.40
CA ILE A 445 17.51 -8.36 8.93
C ILE A 445 17.90 -7.63 10.23
N ASN A 446 17.72 -6.30 10.30
CA ASN A 446 18.03 -5.54 11.50
C ASN A 446 17.10 -5.90 12.67
N ALA A 447 15.80 -6.05 12.41
CA ALA A 447 14.81 -6.46 13.42
C ALA A 447 15.04 -7.91 13.88
N LEU A 448 15.39 -8.80 12.96
CA LEU A 448 15.72 -10.19 13.20
C LEU A 448 16.97 -10.33 14.08
N ALA A 449 18.02 -9.56 13.78
CA ALA A 449 19.22 -9.50 14.62
C ALA A 449 18.91 -9.02 16.05
N TYR A 450 18.01 -8.04 16.19
CA TYR A 450 17.52 -7.61 17.50
C TYR A 450 16.79 -8.74 18.24
N ASN A 451 15.90 -9.49 17.57
CA ASN A 451 15.17 -10.60 18.18
C ASN A 451 16.09 -11.76 18.59
N VAL A 452 17.09 -12.09 17.77
CA VAL A 452 18.10 -13.11 18.10
C VAL A 452 18.87 -12.70 19.36
N ALA A 453 19.27 -11.43 19.45
CA ALA A 453 19.97 -10.88 20.61
C ALA A 453 19.06 -10.86 21.86
N LEU A 454 17.80 -10.47 21.71
CA LEU A 454 16.81 -10.43 22.79
C LEU A 454 16.58 -11.83 23.39
N ASN A 455 16.51 -12.85 22.55
CA ASN A 455 16.31 -14.25 22.98
C ASN A 455 17.62 -14.95 23.37
N GLN A 456 18.77 -14.28 23.24
CA GLN A 456 20.10 -14.86 23.52
C GLN A 456 20.32 -16.20 22.80
N THR A 457 19.88 -16.27 21.54
CA THR A 457 19.85 -17.54 20.81
C THR A 457 21.27 -18.00 20.49
N PRO A 458 21.69 -19.21 20.93
CA PRO A 458 23.05 -19.69 20.69
C PRO A 458 23.28 -20.01 19.21
N ASN A 459 24.55 -19.94 18.78
CA ASN A 459 25.02 -20.41 17.47
C ASN A 459 24.16 -19.96 16.27
N THR A 460 23.65 -18.72 16.32
CA THR A 460 22.73 -18.18 15.32
C THR A 460 23.37 -17.00 14.59
N ILE A 461 23.36 -17.04 13.26
CA ILE A 461 23.87 -15.99 12.38
C ILE A 461 22.71 -15.40 11.61
N VAL A 462 22.60 -14.07 11.60
CA VAL A 462 21.63 -13.36 10.75
C VAL A 462 22.37 -12.82 9.54
N THR A 463 21.90 -13.16 8.34
CA THR A 463 22.52 -12.70 7.08
C THR A 463 21.48 -12.37 6.03
N HIS A 464 21.78 -11.38 5.19
CA HIS A 464 20.95 -11.04 4.04
C HIS A 464 21.06 -12.14 2.98
N LEU A 465 19.91 -12.56 2.42
CA LEU A 465 19.86 -13.52 1.31
C LEU A 465 18.95 -12.96 0.21
N ASP A 466 19.56 -12.62 -0.94
CA ASP A 466 18.82 -12.33 -2.17
C ASP A 466 18.70 -13.63 -2.96
N TRP A 467 17.54 -14.28 -2.87
CA TRP A 467 17.28 -15.54 -3.57
C TRP A 467 16.90 -15.37 -5.05
N ASP A 468 16.74 -14.14 -5.54
CA ASP A 468 16.55 -13.85 -6.98
C ASP A 468 17.90 -13.77 -7.71
N HIS A 469 18.95 -13.35 -6.99
CA HIS A 469 20.31 -13.20 -7.51
C HIS A 469 21.31 -13.87 -6.57
N LEU A 470 21.26 -15.20 -6.54
CA LEU A 470 22.29 -15.97 -5.83
C LEU A 470 23.63 -15.73 -6.53
N ASP A 471 24.61 -15.19 -5.80
CA ASP A 471 25.98 -15.01 -6.29
C ASP A 471 26.56 -16.40 -6.63
N GLU A 472 26.47 -16.80 -7.91
CA GLU A 472 27.11 -18.01 -8.45
C GLU A 472 28.64 -17.85 -8.37
N GLY A 473 29.22 -18.13 -7.21
CA GLY A 473 30.65 -17.99 -6.96
C GLY A 473 31.05 -17.73 -5.51
N ARG A 474 30.13 -17.33 -4.62
CA ARG A 474 30.38 -17.40 -3.17
C ARG A 474 30.20 -18.84 -2.72
N GLY A 475 31.28 -19.55 -2.48
CA GLY A 475 31.32 -20.92 -1.97
C GLY A 475 30.78 -21.07 -0.55
N ASP A 476 29.55 -20.60 -0.32
CA ASP A 476 28.90 -20.68 0.98
C ASP A 476 28.55 -22.13 1.31
N ALA A 477 28.76 -22.50 2.57
CA ALA A 477 28.63 -23.88 3.00
C ALA A 477 27.20 -24.43 2.80
N LYS A 478 27.13 -25.65 2.26
CA LYS A 478 25.90 -26.44 2.21
C LYS A 478 25.36 -26.69 3.62
N VAL A 479 24.05 -26.66 3.78
CA VAL A 479 23.34 -26.91 5.03
C VAL A 479 22.61 -28.25 4.99
N ASP A 480 22.35 -28.82 6.17
CA ASP A 480 21.71 -30.13 6.32
C ASP A 480 20.18 -30.00 6.35
N LEU A 481 19.68 -28.84 6.78
CA LEU A 481 18.27 -28.53 6.88
C LEU A 481 17.98 -27.13 6.31
N VAL A 482 17.00 -27.03 5.42
CA VAL A 482 16.40 -25.75 5.01
C VAL A 482 14.98 -25.70 5.55
N ILE A 483 14.59 -24.58 6.16
CA ILE A 483 13.25 -24.35 6.66
C ILE A 483 12.68 -23.05 6.09
N ALA A 484 11.41 -23.04 5.73
CA ALA A 484 10.72 -21.88 5.20
C ALA A 484 9.22 -21.92 5.56
N SER A 485 8.63 -20.77 5.84
CA SER A 485 7.21 -20.67 6.19
C SER A 485 6.55 -19.50 5.49
N ASP A 486 5.52 -19.79 4.71
CA ASP A 486 4.64 -18.83 4.02
C ASP A 486 5.39 -17.81 3.15
N ILE A 487 6.45 -18.25 2.49
CA ILE A 487 7.31 -17.41 1.65
C ILE A 487 6.89 -17.37 0.17
N ILE A 488 6.02 -18.29 -0.26
CA ILE A 488 5.62 -18.42 -1.66
C ILE A 488 4.35 -17.61 -1.87
N CYS A 489 4.46 -16.48 -2.55
CA CYS A 489 3.34 -15.61 -2.87
C CYS A 489 3.11 -15.43 -4.38
N ASP A 490 4.17 -15.56 -5.18
CA ASP A 490 4.14 -15.42 -6.64
C ASP A 490 5.14 -16.37 -7.35
N PRO A 491 5.06 -16.51 -8.68
CA PRO A 491 5.94 -17.41 -9.44
C PRO A 491 7.45 -17.15 -9.28
N THR A 492 7.89 -15.91 -9.07
CA THR A 492 9.32 -15.61 -8.95
C THR A 492 9.85 -16.06 -7.60
N THR A 493 9.06 -15.92 -6.53
CA THR A 493 9.42 -16.46 -5.20
C THR A 493 9.56 -17.98 -5.19
N ALA A 494 8.76 -18.69 -5.99
CA ALA A 494 8.88 -20.14 -6.18
C ALA A 494 10.20 -20.53 -6.86
N GLU A 495 10.60 -19.79 -7.89
CA GLU A 495 11.87 -20.01 -8.60
C GLU A 495 13.08 -19.70 -7.71
N GLY A 496 13.04 -18.58 -6.98
CA GLY A 496 14.08 -18.20 -6.02
C GLY A 496 14.26 -19.24 -4.92
N PHE A 497 13.16 -19.72 -4.31
CA PHE A 497 13.23 -20.77 -3.28
C PHE A 497 13.82 -22.07 -3.81
N ALA A 498 13.40 -22.52 -5.00
CA ALA A 498 13.97 -23.70 -5.63
C ALA A 498 15.49 -23.55 -5.91
N ASN A 499 15.94 -22.36 -6.30
CA ASN A 499 17.36 -22.05 -6.49
C ASN A 499 18.14 -22.08 -5.17
N VAL A 500 17.56 -21.60 -4.07
CA VAL A 500 18.14 -21.72 -2.73
C VAL A 500 18.32 -23.19 -2.36
N ILE A 501 17.33 -24.05 -2.60
CA ILE A 501 17.46 -25.49 -2.32
C ILE A 501 18.62 -26.09 -3.14
N ARG A 502 18.68 -25.85 -4.46
CA ARG A 502 19.75 -26.38 -5.32
C ARG A 502 21.14 -25.92 -4.87
N SER A 503 21.27 -24.65 -4.51
CA SER A 503 22.56 -24.05 -4.15
C SER A 503 22.98 -24.33 -2.71
N ARG A 504 22.05 -24.38 -1.76
CA ARG A 504 22.36 -24.44 -0.31
C ARG A 504 22.11 -25.78 0.35
N LEU A 505 21.22 -26.63 -0.15
CA LEU A 505 20.94 -27.92 0.49
C LEU A 505 22.04 -28.95 0.17
N SER A 506 22.49 -29.69 1.17
CA SER A 506 23.44 -30.80 0.97
C SER A 506 22.80 -31.93 0.15
N GLY A 507 23.54 -32.45 -0.83
CA GLY A 507 23.11 -33.61 -1.61
C GLY A 507 23.34 -34.93 -0.85
N THR A 508 22.88 -36.03 -1.44
CA THR A 508 23.10 -37.42 -1.01
C THR A 508 24.59 -37.81 -1.15
N GLY A 509 25.42 -37.41 -0.18
CA GLY A 509 26.86 -37.70 -0.18
C GLY A 509 27.38 -38.17 1.18
N ALA A 510 28.29 -39.15 1.17
CA ALA A 510 29.00 -39.57 2.37
C ALA A 510 29.97 -38.47 2.82
N THR A 511 29.78 -37.91 4.01
CA THR A 511 30.74 -36.96 4.60
C THR A 511 31.52 -37.62 5.72
N THR A 512 32.85 -37.47 5.66
CA THR A 512 33.78 -37.97 6.68
C THR A 512 33.95 -36.90 7.75
N SER A 513 33.49 -37.17 8.98
CA SER A 513 33.80 -36.30 10.12
C SER A 513 35.30 -36.41 10.47
N ALA A 514 35.89 -35.34 11.04
CA ALA A 514 37.26 -35.31 11.55
C ALA A 514 37.59 -36.38 12.62
N ARG A 515 36.58 -37.14 13.09
CA ARG A 515 36.71 -38.30 14.00
C ARG A 515 36.50 -39.66 13.32
N GLY A 516 36.49 -39.74 11.98
CA GLY A 516 36.40 -41.02 11.25
C GLY A 516 35.02 -41.67 11.21
N VAL A 517 33.94 -40.95 11.54
CA VAL A 517 32.56 -41.45 11.40
C VAL A 517 32.02 -41.01 10.04
N LEU A 518 31.68 -41.98 9.19
CA LEU A 518 30.91 -41.78 7.95
C LEU A 518 29.47 -41.42 8.32
N LYS A 519 29.05 -40.17 8.07
CA LYS A 519 27.65 -39.77 8.12
C LYS A 519 27.14 -39.64 6.69
N THR A 520 26.15 -40.45 6.32
CA THR A 520 25.29 -40.16 5.17
C THR A 520 24.28 -39.12 5.64
N SER A 521 24.59 -37.83 5.51
CA SER A 521 23.59 -36.78 5.71
C SER A 521 22.84 -36.57 4.40
N VAL A 522 21.55 -36.88 4.41
CA VAL A 522 20.64 -36.51 3.32
C VAL A 522 20.07 -35.15 3.72
N GLY A 523 20.42 -34.10 2.98
CA GLY A 523 19.83 -32.79 3.21
C GLY A 523 18.33 -32.82 2.95
N VAL A 524 17.55 -32.15 3.79
CA VAL A 524 16.10 -32.01 3.62
C VAL A 524 15.67 -30.55 3.76
N ALA A 525 14.72 -30.13 2.93
CA ALA A 525 14.07 -28.84 3.04
C ALA A 525 12.59 -29.03 3.42
N TYR A 526 12.12 -28.26 4.40
CA TYR A 526 10.71 -28.20 4.78
C TYR A 526 10.13 -26.82 4.47
N LEU A 527 9.00 -26.80 3.79
CA LEU A 527 8.23 -25.59 3.51
C LEU A 527 6.78 -25.81 3.95
N VAL A 528 6.21 -24.88 4.71
CA VAL A 528 4.76 -24.81 4.93
C VAL A 528 4.24 -23.56 4.25
N ASN A 529 3.17 -23.66 3.45
CA ASN A 529 2.62 -22.52 2.71
C ASN A 529 1.09 -22.61 2.57
N ALA A 530 0.41 -21.46 2.57
CA ALA A 530 -1.01 -21.39 2.23
C ALA A 530 -1.22 -21.62 0.72
N THR A 531 -2.31 -22.33 0.37
CA THR A 531 -2.60 -22.69 -1.03
C THR A 531 -3.48 -21.68 -1.76
N SER A 532 -4.33 -20.95 -1.04
CA SER A 532 -5.41 -20.12 -1.61
C SER A 532 -4.99 -18.67 -1.91
N HIS A 533 -4.19 -18.02 -1.06
CA HIS A 533 -3.66 -16.67 -1.30
C HIS A 533 -2.52 -16.62 -2.33
N SER A 534 -1.86 -17.75 -2.56
CA SER A 534 -0.63 -17.85 -3.35
C SER A 534 -0.78 -18.75 -4.57
N ARG A 535 -2.00 -18.88 -5.10
CA ARG A 535 -2.39 -19.90 -6.11
C ARG A 535 -1.41 -19.98 -7.29
N PHE A 536 -0.93 -18.85 -7.82
CA PHE A 536 0.00 -18.84 -8.95
C PHE A 536 1.44 -19.25 -8.56
N GLY A 537 1.91 -18.84 -7.38
CA GLY A 537 3.23 -19.22 -6.88
C GLY A 537 3.30 -20.71 -6.50
N VAL A 538 2.26 -21.22 -5.83
CA VAL A 538 2.18 -22.62 -5.41
C VAL A 538 2.12 -23.57 -6.61
N VAL A 539 1.29 -23.26 -7.62
CA VAL A 539 1.23 -24.05 -8.86
C VAL A 539 2.60 -24.07 -9.54
N ARG A 540 3.27 -22.92 -9.62
CA ARG A 540 4.61 -22.84 -10.20
C ARG A 540 5.65 -23.64 -9.40
N LEU A 541 5.60 -23.59 -8.08
CA LEU A 541 6.50 -24.37 -7.22
C LEU A 541 6.31 -25.87 -7.45
N GLN A 542 5.07 -26.34 -7.49
CA GLN A 542 4.76 -27.75 -7.76
C GLN A 542 5.29 -28.19 -9.14
N GLU A 543 5.14 -27.35 -10.18
CA GLU A 543 5.73 -27.63 -11.50
C GLU A 543 7.26 -27.77 -11.45
N ILE A 544 7.95 -26.90 -10.69
CA ILE A 544 9.41 -26.92 -10.56
C ILE A 544 9.87 -28.18 -9.81
N LEU A 545 9.15 -28.54 -8.75
CA LEU A 545 9.49 -29.67 -7.87
C LEU A 545 9.19 -31.05 -8.49
N LEU A 546 8.39 -31.11 -9.56
CA LEU A 546 8.17 -32.33 -10.35
C LEU A 546 9.36 -32.67 -11.27
N ALA A 547 10.22 -31.70 -11.57
CA ALA A 547 11.39 -31.91 -12.42
C ALA A 547 12.63 -32.30 -11.60
N PRO A 548 13.55 -33.14 -12.14
CA PRO A 548 14.84 -33.39 -11.52
C PRO A 548 15.60 -32.08 -11.24
N PRO A 549 16.39 -31.99 -10.15
CA PRO A 549 16.83 -33.07 -9.27
C PRO A 549 15.99 -33.24 -7.98
N PHE A 550 14.75 -32.75 -7.93
CA PHE A 550 13.98 -32.74 -6.69
C PHE A 550 13.24 -34.07 -6.45
N ASP A 551 13.25 -34.51 -5.19
CA ASP A 551 12.37 -35.55 -4.65
C ASP A 551 11.48 -34.91 -3.58
N THR A 552 10.18 -34.78 -3.87
CA THR A 552 9.24 -33.98 -3.06
C THR A 552 8.04 -34.78 -2.62
N THR A 553 7.70 -34.66 -1.33
CA THR A 553 6.42 -35.12 -0.76
C THR A 553 5.61 -33.92 -0.29
N ILE A 554 4.31 -33.86 -0.62
CA ILE A 554 3.39 -32.79 -0.24
C ILE A 554 2.25 -33.40 0.56
N VAL A 555 1.99 -32.88 1.76
CA VAL A 555 0.97 -33.39 2.67
C VAL A 555 0.13 -32.21 3.19
N PRO A 556 -1.21 -32.25 3.11
CA PRO A 556 -2.05 -31.26 3.76
C PRO A 556 -1.78 -31.21 5.26
N VAL A 557 -1.67 -30.01 5.85
CA VAL A 557 -1.37 -29.89 7.29
C VAL A 557 -2.46 -30.52 8.14
N GLU A 558 -3.72 -30.48 7.70
CA GLU A 558 -4.89 -31.08 8.37
C GLU A 558 -4.74 -32.57 8.69
N VAL A 559 -3.96 -33.31 7.90
CA VAL A 559 -3.80 -34.77 8.07
C VAL A 559 -2.58 -35.16 8.92
N LEU A 560 -1.82 -34.18 9.42
CA LEU A 560 -0.72 -34.43 10.34
C LEU A 560 -1.24 -34.76 11.76
N PRO A 561 -0.51 -35.56 12.57
CA PRO A 561 -0.97 -35.98 13.90
C PRO A 561 -1.39 -34.84 14.84
N ASP A 562 -0.69 -33.70 14.78
CA ASP A 562 -0.99 -32.48 15.55
C ASP A 562 -1.61 -31.36 14.68
N GLY A 563 -1.94 -31.67 13.41
CA GLY A 563 -2.30 -30.70 12.38
C GLY A 563 -3.57 -29.90 12.70
N ALA A 564 -4.59 -30.54 13.25
CA ALA A 564 -5.84 -29.87 13.65
C ALA A 564 -5.62 -28.86 14.80
N CYS A 565 -4.85 -29.23 15.82
CA CYS A 565 -4.50 -28.35 16.93
C CYS A 565 -3.64 -27.17 16.46
N LEU A 566 -2.76 -27.41 15.49
CA LEU A 566 -1.93 -26.37 14.87
C LEU A 566 -2.80 -25.35 14.12
N LEU A 567 -3.78 -25.82 13.35
CA LEU A 567 -4.70 -24.99 12.58
C LEU A 567 -5.64 -24.17 13.49
N ASP A 568 -5.99 -24.67 14.69
CA ASP A 568 -6.78 -23.90 15.67
C ASP A 568 -6.05 -22.66 16.20
N THR A 569 -4.71 -22.62 16.14
CA THR A 569 -3.91 -21.44 16.53
C THR A 569 -3.84 -20.37 15.44
N VAL A 570 -4.41 -20.65 14.26
CA VAL A 570 -4.33 -19.83 13.06
C VAL A 570 -5.74 -19.38 12.66
N TRP A 571 -6.02 -18.09 12.80
CA TRP A 571 -7.39 -17.55 12.69
C TRP A 571 -8.03 -17.76 11.31
N ASP A 572 -7.22 -17.89 10.25
CA ASP A 572 -7.62 -18.06 8.85
C ASP A 572 -7.43 -19.51 8.33
N ALA A 573 -7.09 -20.47 9.20
CA ALA A 573 -6.86 -21.86 8.82
C ALA A 573 -8.04 -22.52 8.09
N ASN A 574 -9.27 -22.18 8.48
CA ASN A 574 -10.49 -22.71 7.87
C ASN A 574 -10.72 -22.20 6.44
N GLU A 575 -10.12 -21.07 6.07
CA GLU A 575 -10.27 -20.46 4.74
C GLU A 575 -9.11 -20.81 3.81
N LEU A 576 -7.89 -20.94 4.33
CA LEU A 576 -6.69 -20.86 3.49
C LEU A 576 -6.03 -22.16 3.03
N ARG A 577 -6.34 -23.30 3.64
CA ARG A 577 -5.74 -24.65 3.40
C ARG A 577 -4.20 -24.64 3.27
N TYR A 578 -3.52 -25.28 4.22
CA TYR A 578 -2.06 -25.33 4.28
C TYR A 578 -1.50 -26.66 3.83
N GLU A 579 -0.34 -26.61 3.18
CA GLU A 579 0.42 -27.78 2.73
C GLU A 579 1.83 -27.76 3.32
N LEU A 580 2.29 -28.93 3.79
CA LEU A 580 3.68 -29.20 4.17
C LEU A 580 4.39 -29.89 3.01
N TYR A 581 5.47 -29.26 2.55
CA TYR A 581 6.38 -29.74 1.53
C TYR A 581 7.63 -30.29 2.21
N THR A 582 8.00 -31.53 1.87
CA THR A 582 9.28 -32.14 2.22
C THR A 582 10.06 -32.36 0.94
N ILE A 583 11.19 -31.65 0.77
CA ILE A 583 11.95 -31.61 -0.49
C ILE A 583 13.37 -32.12 -0.23
N ARG A 584 13.86 -32.99 -1.12
CA ARG A 584 15.23 -33.53 -1.13
C ARG A 584 15.85 -33.37 -2.51
N LEU A 585 17.17 -33.46 -2.59
CA LEU A 585 17.92 -33.52 -3.84
C LEU A 585 18.33 -34.98 -4.11
N GLN A 586 18.07 -35.46 -5.33
CA GLN A 586 18.43 -36.80 -5.80
C GLN A 586 19.93 -36.94 -6.06
#